data_AF-A0A5K7SAX9-F1
#
_entry.id   AF-A0A5K7SAX9-F1
#
_cell.length_a   1.000
_cell.length_b   1.000
_cell.length_c   1.000
_cell.angle_alpha   90.00
_cell.angle_beta   90.00
_cell.angle_gamma   90.00
#
_symmetry.space_group_name_H-M   'P 1'
#
loop_
_entity.id
_entity.type
_entity.pdbx_description
1 polymer ?
#
loop_
_entity_poly.entity_id
_entity_poly.type
_entity_poly.pdbx_seq_one_letter_code
_entity_poly.pdbx_strand_id
1 'polypeptide(L)'
;MRYINIIFILMWAGLFQTNQSLGQNGVKDTIIFCTHKVVLDNQNKLIPWFTPVENAYDHFLRLRWDFIKNKVPNSPGPHPRSKYPQYYFYCGFKNNNVLEYDTWMNDVAEKMPNWFENARLYYAYTGDPSVMTIVKNMMEYYITHGTSPANFVWPNFPYTTTNAGDTIFQGFTTASRFKLHEIQVDHAGEMGLAYYRMYLYSGEKKYLNAALHVANVLAANARIGTADKSVWPYRVIMDSGKITAEYGANWTGCYMLMDNLVRDNLGNVAFYKEALIKARNFILQFPMKTGYWTDGHTDTDVNSNTYKSNLSASNTTLCMFDYAELNPNWKEDIPKLIKWTEDYFVSRSAQGEPSTMWGANIVGEQDSFMYKMDYQTARYAAVCARWYAVSGDESYKEKAYRSLNWVTYCNDSTGKAFESPVSKGISTWWSDCYGECPRMFYQAFAGVPEFAPPHENHILYSEGILKNISYDKGMVSYVATSANGIEYLRLAFKPKMVKLNGKEIWNDNSLDSDTYKVKNLDGGGYSVIIKRLKKGEVIIVE
;
A
#
# COMPACT_ATOMS: atom_id res chain seq x y z
N MET A 1 78.55 16.65 -34.51
CA MET A 1 78.13 15.62 -35.48
C MET A 1 76.66 15.83 -35.77
N ARG A 2 76.31 16.03 -37.06
CA ARG A 2 74.96 16.32 -37.62
C ARG A 2 73.95 15.23 -37.21
N TYR A 3 72.64 15.45 -37.05
CA TYR A 3 71.63 15.87 -38.03
C TYR A 3 70.42 16.52 -37.29
N ILE A 4 70.00 17.74 -37.64
CA ILE A 4 68.90 18.15 -38.55
C ILE A 4 67.52 17.56 -38.14
N ASN A 5 66.58 18.29 -37.53
CA ASN A 5 65.76 19.46 -37.91
C ASN A 5 64.35 19.10 -38.44
N ILE A 6 63.35 19.76 -37.85
CA ILE A 6 62.19 20.44 -38.45
C ILE A 6 60.77 19.94 -38.07
N ILE A 7 60.09 20.90 -37.45
CA ILE A 7 58.69 21.05 -37.06
C ILE A 7 57.81 21.20 -38.31
N PHE A 8 56.63 20.58 -38.32
CA PHE A 8 55.57 20.90 -39.29
C PHE A 8 54.23 21.19 -38.62
N ILE A 9 53.60 22.19 -39.24
CA ILE A 9 52.40 22.95 -38.89
C ILE A 9 51.11 22.15 -39.11
N LEU A 10 50.15 22.37 -38.19
CA LEU A 10 48.74 21.97 -38.26
C LEU A 10 47.95 22.81 -39.27
N MET A 11 47.12 22.19 -40.12
CA MET A 11 45.65 22.31 -40.11
C MET A 11 44.96 21.73 -41.37
N TRP A 12 43.94 20.90 -41.09
CA TRP A 12 42.62 20.80 -41.73
C TRP A 12 42.43 20.28 -43.17
N ALA A 13 41.75 19.12 -43.26
CA ALA A 13 40.55 18.88 -44.08
C ALA A 13 39.87 17.58 -43.64
N GLY A 14 38.54 17.56 -43.47
CA GLY A 14 37.79 16.33 -43.18
C GLY A 14 36.30 16.55 -42.89
N LEU A 15 35.51 16.51 -43.97
CA LEU A 15 34.05 16.61 -44.02
C LEU A 15 33.31 15.46 -43.32
N PHE A 16 32.17 15.83 -42.71
CA PHE A 16 30.94 15.08 -42.43
C PHE A 16 30.90 13.56 -42.66
N GLN A 17 30.64 12.82 -41.58
CA GLN A 17 29.83 11.61 -41.60
C GLN A 17 28.76 11.67 -40.51
N THR A 18 27.51 11.64 -40.98
CA THR A 18 26.29 11.44 -40.19
C THR A 18 26.28 10.03 -39.61
N ASN A 19 26.28 9.90 -38.29
CA ASN A 19 25.90 8.65 -37.64
C ASN A 19 24.52 8.81 -37.01
N GLN A 20 23.52 8.26 -37.69
CA GLN A 20 22.32 7.74 -37.03
C GLN A 20 22.76 6.61 -36.09
N SER A 21 22.65 6.81 -34.78
CA SER A 21 22.63 5.70 -33.82
C SER A 21 21.20 5.50 -33.36
N LEU A 22 20.56 4.45 -33.87
CA LEU A 22 19.39 3.84 -33.25
C LEU A 22 19.80 3.33 -31.86
N GLY A 23 19.08 3.76 -30.84
CA GLY A 23 19.39 3.47 -29.43
C GLY A 23 19.25 1.99 -29.11
N GLN A 24 20.35 1.37 -28.68
CA GLN A 24 20.31 0.09 -27.96
C GLN A 24 20.24 0.39 -26.47
N ASN A 25 19.15 -0.01 -25.82
CA ASN A 25 19.05 -0.08 -24.36
C ASN A 25 20.16 -1.00 -23.83
N GLY A 26 20.92 -0.54 -22.84
CA GLY A 26 22.04 -1.31 -22.28
C GLY A 26 21.53 -2.39 -21.32
N VAL A 27 21.34 -3.62 -21.80
CA VAL A 27 21.14 -4.78 -20.92
C VAL A 27 22.45 -5.07 -20.19
N LYS A 28 22.43 -5.09 -18.86
CA LYS A 28 23.59 -5.58 -18.09
C LYS A 28 23.48 -7.09 -17.98
N ASP A 29 23.93 -7.79 -19.02
CA ASP A 29 23.79 -9.25 -19.17
C ASP A 29 24.32 -10.09 -18.00
N THR A 30 25.16 -9.52 -17.14
CA THR A 30 25.74 -10.19 -15.97
C THR A 30 24.98 -9.96 -14.66
N ILE A 31 24.06 -8.99 -14.57
CA ILE A 31 23.37 -8.68 -13.31
C ILE A 31 21.94 -9.20 -13.36
N ILE A 32 21.63 -10.11 -12.44
CA ILE A 32 20.32 -10.71 -12.28
C ILE A 32 19.75 -10.25 -10.94
N PHE A 33 18.56 -9.67 -10.98
CA PHE A 33 17.75 -9.34 -9.81
C PHE A 33 16.66 -10.38 -9.66
N CYS A 34 16.68 -11.09 -8.52
CA CYS A 34 15.85 -12.27 -8.28
C CYS A 34 16.03 -13.30 -9.42
N THR A 35 15.18 -13.22 -10.44
CA THR A 35 15.18 -14.11 -11.61
C THR A 35 15.31 -13.39 -12.96
N HIS A 36 15.42 -12.06 -12.96
CA HIS A 36 15.37 -11.25 -14.18
C HIS A 36 16.69 -10.50 -14.42
N LYS A 37 17.08 -10.40 -15.69
CA LYS A 37 18.21 -9.55 -16.10
C LYS A 37 17.88 -8.08 -15.91
N VAL A 38 18.81 -7.30 -15.38
CA VAL A 38 18.64 -5.84 -15.22
C VAL A 38 18.67 -5.15 -16.58
N VAL A 39 17.63 -4.35 -16.85
CA VAL A 39 17.47 -3.53 -18.06
C VAL A 39 17.57 -2.05 -17.70
N LEU A 40 18.40 -1.31 -18.45
CA LEU A 40 18.61 0.12 -18.27
C LEU A 40 18.22 0.90 -19.53
N ASP A 41 17.77 2.14 -19.34
CA ASP A 41 17.56 3.10 -20.42
C ASP A 41 18.89 3.69 -20.94
N ASN A 42 18.80 4.60 -21.92
CA ASN A 42 19.94 5.28 -22.51
C ASN A 42 20.65 6.27 -21.56
N GLN A 43 20.10 6.57 -20.39
CA GLN A 43 20.78 7.30 -19.30
C GLN A 43 21.35 6.36 -18.22
N ASN A 44 21.40 5.04 -18.47
CA ASN A 44 21.82 4.02 -17.51
C ASN A 44 20.95 3.98 -16.23
N LYS A 45 19.66 4.35 -16.33
CA LYS A 45 18.70 4.25 -15.24
C LYS A 45 17.77 3.05 -15.41
N LEU A 46 17.28 2.53 -14.29
CA LEU A 46 16.48 1.31 -14.25
C LEU A 46 15.14 1.49 -14.96
N ILE A 47 14.80 0.53 -15.83
CA ILE A 47 13.48 0.35 -16.42
C ILE A 47 12.94 -1.04 -16.06
N PRO A 48 11.62 -1.28 -16.16
CA PRO A 48 11.06 -2.60 -15.89
C PRO A 48 11.67 -3.67 -16.78
N TRP A 49 11.74 -4.90 -16.28
CA TRP A 49 12.22 -6.05 -17.06
C TRP A 49 11.20 -6.53 -18.10
N PHE A 50 9.91 -6.29 -17.86
CA PHE A 50 8.84 -6.73 -18.74
C PHE A 50 8.69 -5.82 -19.96
N THR A 51 8.40 -6.42 -21.11
CA THR A 51 8.12 -5.72 -22.37
C THR A 51 6.78 -6.18 -22.95
N PRO A 52 5.92 -5.27 -23.44
CA PRO A 52 6.15 -3.82 -23.57
C PRO A 52 6.13 -3.08 -22.21
N VAL A 53 6.94 -2.02 -22.09
CA VAL A 53 7.24 -1.35 -20.80
C VAL A 53 5.99 -0.67 -20.23
N GLU A 54 5.15 -0.14 -21.10
CA GLU A 54 3.87 0.49 -20.77
C GLU A 54 2.88 -0.46 -20.09
N ASN A 55 3.09 -1.78 -20.19
CA ASN A 55 2.25 -2.80 -19.56
C ASN A 55 2.94 -3.47 -18.35
N ALA A 56 4.15 -3.03 -17.97
CA ALA A 56 4.93 -3.73 -16.96
C ALA A 56 4.30 -3.74 -15.57
N TYR A 57 3.65 -2.64 -15.16
CA TYR A 57 3.00 -2.56 -13.86
C TYR A 57 1.69 -3.35 -13.81
N ASP A 58 0.89 -3.34 -14.88
CA ASP A 58 -0.27 -4.22 -15.01
C ASP A 58 0.15 -5.70 -14.94
N HIS A 59 1.19 -6.07 -15.70
CA HIS A 59 1.74 -7.41 -15.68
C HIS A 59 2.20 -7.83 -14.27
N PHE A 60 2.93 -6.95 -13.57
CA PHE A 60 3.35 -7.16 -12.18
C PHE A 60 2.16 -7.46 -11.26
N LEU A 61 1.12 -6.62 -11.30
CA LEU A 61 -0.07 -6.77 -10.45
C LEU A 61 -0.84 -8.05 -10.74
N ARG A 62 -0.98 -8.42 -12.02
CA ARG A 62 -1.63 -9.66 -12.44
C ARG A 62 -0.85 -10.88 -11.98
N LEU A 63 0.48 -10.87 -12.08
CA LEU A 63 1.33 -11.97 -11.61
C LEU A 63 1.15 -12.22 -10.11
N ARG A 64 1.15 -11.17 -9.27
CA ARG A 64 0.95 -11.32 -7.82
C ARG A 64 -0.39 -11.99 -7.50
N TRP A 65 -1.48 -11.57 -8.16
CA TRP A 65 -2.80 -12.18 -7.95
C TRP A 65 -2.94 -13.57 -8.56
N ASP A 66 -2.34 -13.83 -9.74
CA ASP A 66 -2.32 -15.17 -10.34
C ASP A 66 -1.64 -16.17 -9.41
N PHE A 67 -0.53 -15.77 -8.80
CA PHE A 67 0.18 -16.60 -7.84
C PHE A 67 -0.70 -16.97 -6.64
N ILE A 68 -1.37 -15.98 -6.02
CA ILE A 68 -2.29 -16.22 -4.90
C ILE A 68 -3.45 -17.15 -5.29
N LYS A 69 -4.03 -16.95 -6.48
CA LYS A 69 -5.17 -17.74 -6.96
C LYS A 69 -4.80 -19.19 -7.28
N ASN A 70 -3.62 -19.41 -7.86
CA ASN A 70 -3.34 -20.63 -8.61
C ASN A 70 -2.09 -21.39 -8.17
N LYS A 71 -1.21 -20.80 -7.33
CA LYS A 71 0.11 -21.36 -7.03
C LYS A 71 0.36 -21.62 -5.56
N VAL A 72 -0.35 -20.94 -4.66
CA VAL A 72 -0.17 -21.16 -3.21
C VAL A 72 -0.70 -22.54 -2.82
N PRO A 73 0.13 -23.42 -2.24
CA PRO A 73 -0.33 -24.72 -1.78
C PRO A 73 -1.24 -24.60 -0.55
N ASN A 74 -2.02 -25.64 -0.30
CA ASN A 74 -2.70 -25.79 0.97
C ASN A 74 -1.69 -25.90 2.13
N SER A 75 -2.16 -25.51 3.31
CA SER A 75 -1.39 -25.55 4.54
C SER A 75 -1.02 -26.99 4.92
N PRO A 76 0.17 -27.23 5.47
CA PRO A 76 0.56 -28.54 5.97
C PRO A 76 -0.23 -28.94 7.21
N GLY A 77 -0.22 -30.24 7.55
CA GLY A 77 -0.80 -30.78 8.79
C GLY A 77 -2.22 -31.33 8.64
N PRO A 78 -2.87 -31.73 9.74
CA PRO A 78 -4.16 -32.39 9.68
C PRO A 78 -5.31 -31.41 9.43
N HIS A 79 -6.49 -31.97 9.15
CA HIS A 79 -7.74 -31.24 9.15
C HIS A 79 -7.97 -30.51 10.49
N PRO A 80 -8.52 -29.27 10.51
CA PRO A 80 -9.05 -28.51 9.37
C PRO A 80 -8.00 -27.70 8.60
N ARG A 81 -6.78 -27.57 9.12
CA ARG A 81 -5.73 -26.70 8.57
C ARG A 81 -5.42 -27.00 7.10
N SER A 82 -5.31 -28.29 6.73
CA SER A 82 -5.03 -28.72 5.36
C SER A 82 -6.09 -28.37 4.30
N LYS A 83 -7.25 -27.82 4.70
CA LYS A 83 -8.27 -27.34 3.77
C LYS A 83 -8.06 -25.90 3.30
N TYR A 84 -7.13 -25.16 3.89
CA TYR A 84 -6.90 -23.75 3.55
C TYR A 84 -5.50 -23.52 2.98
N PRO A 85 -5.32 -22.58 2.06
CA PRO A 85 -4.01 -22.12 1.59
C PRO A 85 -3.09 -21.70 2.74
N GLN A 86 -1.77 -21.82 2.55
CA GLN A 86 -0.76 -21.48 3.57
C GLN A 86 -0.94 -20.08 4.18
N TYR A 87 -1.34 -19.09 3.38
CA TYR A 87 -1.51 -17.71 3.84
C TYR A 87 -2.56 -17.53 4.95
N TYR A 88 -3.41 -18.53 5.24
CA TYR A 88 -4.32 -18.48 6.39
C TYR A 88 -3.60 -18.56 7.75
N PHE A 89 -2.48 -19.28 7.82
CA PHE A 89 -1.89 -19.75 9.08
C PHE A 89 -0.41 -19.46 9.26
N TYR A 90 0.24 -18.87 8.27
CA TYR A 90 1.67 -18.55 8.29
C TYR A 90 1.88 -17.12 7.79
N CYS A 91 2.93 -16.47 8.27
CA CYS A 91 3.32 -15.12 7.86
C CYS A 91 3.97 -15.10 6.47
N GLY A 92 4.62 -16.18 6.06
CA GLY A 92 5.36 -16.20 4.82
C GLY A 92 5.78 -17.58 4.33
N PHE A 93 6.73 -17.58 3.41
CA PHE A 93 7.41 -18.75 2.87
C PHE A 93 8.90 -18.47 2.65
N LYS A 94 9.70 -19.54 2.66
CA LYS A 94 11.13 -19.47 2.38
C LYS A 94 11.39 -19.36 0.89
N ASN A 95 12.44 -18.62 0.52
CA ASN A 95 12.85 -18.41 -0.86
C ASN A 95 13.65 -19.59 -1.45
N ASN A 96 13.11 -20.81 -1.36
CA ASN A 96 13.64 -22.04 -1.97
C ASN A 96 12.74 -22.54 -3.13
N ASN A 97 13.13 -23.60 -3.83
CA ASN A 97 12.40 -24.12 -5.00
C ASN A 97 11.03 -24.73 -4.66
N VAL A 98 10.77 -24.99 -3.38
CA VAL A 98 9.49 -25.47 -2.86
C VAL A 98 8.85 -24.32 -2.09
N LEU A 99 7.52 -24.14 -2.11
CA LEU A 99 6.87 -23.14 -1.25
C LEU A 99 6.75 -23.68 0.18
N GLU A 100 7.90 -23.73 0.86
CA GLU A 100 8.00 -24.09 2.27
C GLU A 100 7.53 -22.91 3.12
N TYR A 101 6.53 -23.13 3.95
CA TYR A 101 5.97 -22.13 4.86
C TYR A 101 7.02 -21.67 5.89
N ASP A 102 6.93 -20.40 6.28
CA ASP A 102 7.70 -19.86 7.40
C ASP A 102 6.98 -20.16 8.73
N THR A 103 7.74 -20.59 9.74
CA THR A 103 7.22 -20.95 11.06
C THR A 103 7.41 -19.87 12.11
N TRP A 104 7.79 -18.65 11.71
CA TRP A 104 7.97 -17.53 12.62
C TRP A 104 6.66 -17.20 13.35
N MET A 105 5.61 -16.81 12.62
CA MET A 105 4.29 -16.51 13.19
C MET A 105 3.17 -16.56 12.15
N ASN A 106 1.99 -16.08 12.52
CA ASN A 106 0.92 -15.64 11.63
C ASN A 106 0.54 -14.19 11.97
N ASP A 107 0.81 -13.29 11.03
CA ASP A 107 0.69 -11.82 11.01
C ASP A 107 -0.72 -11.33 10.66
N VAL A 108 -1.71 -11.84 11.37
CA VAL A 108 -3.15 -11.72 11.07
C VAL A 108 -3.59 -10.29 10.69
N ALA A 109 -3.31 -9.31 11.55
CA ALA A 109 -3.82 -7.95 11.37
C ALA A 109 -2.93 -7.03 10.53
N GLU A 110 -1.78 -7.51 10.07
CA GLU A 110 -0.98 -6.82 9.05
C GLU A 110 -1.36 -7.35 7.66
N LYS A 111 -1.51 -8.66 7.54
CA LYS A 111 -1.93 -9.34 6.31
C LYS A 111 -3.34 -8.96 5.87
N MET A 112 -4.34 -9.12 6.75
CA MET A 112 -5.75 -9.02 6.33
C MET A 112 -6.14 -7.61 5.84
N PRO A 113 -5.83 -6.50 6.54
CA PRO A 113 -6.15 -5.17 6.04
C PRO A 113 -5.42 -4.86 4.72
N ASN A 114 -4.12 -5.15 4.62
CA ASN A 114 -3.35 -4.91 3.39
C ASN A 114 -3.86 -5.76 2.21
N TRP A 115 -4.22 -7.03 2.43
CA TRP A 115 -4.80 -7.89 1.40
C TRP A 115 -6.18 -7.41 0.96
N PHE A 116 -7.04 -7.02 1.90
CA PHE A 116 -8.34 -6.44 1.57
C PHE A 116 -8.16 -5.18 0.72
N GLU A 117 -7.23 -4.30 1.08
CA GLU A 117 -6.94 -3.08 0.33
C GLU A 117 -6.43 -3.36 -1.08
N ASN A 118 -5.50 -4.31 -1.25
CA ASN A 118 -5.08 -4.74 -2.59
C ASN A 118 -6.25 -5.33 -3.37
N ALA A 119 -7.06 -6.20 -2.75
CA ALA A 119 -8.16 -6.88 -3.43
C ALA A 119 -9.22 -5.89 -3.94
N ARG A 120 -9.63 -4.91 -3.12
CA ARG A 120 -10.62 -3.91 -3.55
C ARG A 120 -10.10 -3.04 -4.69
N LEU A 121 -8.80 -2.72 -4.68
CA LEU A 121 -8.18 -1.88 -5.70
C LEU A 121 -7.95 -2.65 -6.99
N TYR A 122 -7.51 -3.91 -6.91
CA TYR A 122 -7.40 -4.80 -8.06
C TYR A 122 -8.78 -5.11 -8.67
N TYR A 123 -9.80 -5.32 -7.85
CA TYR A 123 -11.18 -5.47 -8.31
C TYR A 123 -11.68 -4.21 -8.99
N ALA A 124 -11.44 -3.03 -8.41
CA ALA A 124 -11.71 -1.75 -9.08
C ALA A 124 -11.01 -1.67 -10.44
N TYR A 125 -9.73 -1.99 -10.47
CA TYR A 125 -8.86 -1.88 -11.65
C TYR A 125 -9.22 -2.86 -12.76
N THR A 126 -9.57 -4.11 -12.45
CA THR A 126 -9.74 -5.19 -13.43
C THR A 126 -11.17 -5.68 -13.61
N GLY A 127 -12.05 -5.41 -12.66
CA GLY A 127 -13.38 -6.02 -12.58
C GLY A 127 -13.39 -7.47 -12.09
N ASP A 128 -12.24 -8.08 -11.72
CA ASP A 128 -12.17 -9.48 -11.26
C ASP A 128 -12.70 -9.62 -9.81
N PRO A 129 -13.90 -10.19 -9.58
CA PRO A 129 -14.46 -10.27 -8.23
C PRO A 129 -13.86 -11.42 -7.41
N SER A 130 -13.09 -12.33 -8.03
CA SER A 130 -12.55 -13.51 -7.34
C SER A 130 -11.59 -13.14 -6.21
N VAL A 131 -10.84 -12.05 -6.37
CA VAL A 131 -9.92 -11.55 -5.33
C VAL A 131 -10.69 -11.07 -4.08
N MET A 132 -11.87 -10.48 -4.27
CA MET A 132 -12.74 -10.07 -3.17
C MET A 132 -13.32 -11.28 -2.43
N THR A 133 -13.65 -12.35 -3.16
CA THR A 133 -14.08 -13.62 -2.55
C THR A 133 -12.98 -14.22 -1.68
N ILE A 134 -11.72 -14.21 -2.13
CA ILE A 134 -10.58 -14.73 -1.35
C ILE A 134 -10.45 -13.99 -0.02
N VAL A 135 -10.36 -12.65 -0.05
CA VAL A 135 -10.19 -11.86 1.17
C VAL A 135 -11.41 -11.91 2.08
N LYS A 136 -12.61 -12.07 1.52
CA LYS A 136 -13.83 -12.30 2.30
C LYS A 136 -13.77 -13.62 3.07
N ASN A 137 -13.43 -14.71 2.41
CA ASN A 137 -13.31 -16.02 3.08
C ASN A 137 -12.22 -16.03 4.15
N MET A 138 -11.13 -15.29 3.95
CA MET A 138 -10.08 -15.13 4.95
C MET A 138 -10.58 -14.33 6.16
N MET A 139 -11.25 -13.20 5.91
CA MET A 139 -11.84 -12.35 6.94
C MET A 139 -12.91 -13.08 7.78
N GLU A 140 -13.74 -13.93 7.15
CA GLU A 140 -14.71 -14.76 7.86
C GLU A 140 -14.02 -15.71 8.84
N TYR A 141 -12.96 -16.38 8.40
CA TYR A 141 -12.18 -17.23 9.28
C TYR A 141 -11.61 -16.44 10.46
N TYR A 142 -11.10 -15.24 10.20
CA TYR A 142 -10.43 -14.42 11.21
C TYR A 142 -11.43 -13.88 12.24
N ILE A 143 -12.62 -13.45 11.82
CA ILE A 143 -13.69 -13.07 12.74
C ILE A 143 -14.10 -14.25 13.62
N THR A 144 -14.29 -15.44 13.04
CA THR A 144 -14.73 -16.62 13.79
C THR A 144 -13.68 -17.16 14.76
N HIS A 145 -12.40 -17.15 14.39
CA HIS A 145 -11.34 -17.82 15.15
C HIS A 145 -10.36 -16.88 15.85
N GLY A 146 -10.48 -15.57 15.62
CA GLY A 146 -9.54 -14.55 16.08
C GLY A 146 -10.22 -13.30 16.64
N THR A 147 -11.33 -13.48 17.35
CA THR A 147 -12.01 -12.41 18.09
C THR A 147 -11.99 -12.74 19.59
N SER A 148 -11.68 -11.76 20.43
CA SER A 148 -11.65 -11.94 21.88
C SER A 148 -13.04 -12.23 22.47
N PRO A 149 -13.13 -13.03 23.54
CA PRO A 149 -14.38 -13.25 24.27
C PRO A 149 -15.04 -11.95 24.76
N ALA A 150 -16.37 -11.93 24.83
CA ALA A 150 -17.14 -10.76 25.24
C ALA A 150 -16.94 -10.34 26.71
N ASN A 151 -16.37 -11.21 27.56
CA ASN A 151 -16.07 -10.93 28.96
C ASN A 151 -14.65 -10.40 29.21
N PHE A 152 -13.84 -10.22 28.15
CA PHE A 152 -12.52 -9.60 28.27
C PHE A 152 -12.64 -8.09 28.52
N VAL A 153 -11.59 -7.46 29.06
CA VAL A 153 -11.52 -6.00 29.20
C VAL A 153 -11.51 -5.30 27.84
N TRP A 154 -10.95 -5.94 26.82
CA TRP A 154 -11.07 -5.58 25.41
C TRP A 154 -11.98 -6.58 24.69
N PRO A 155 -13.32 -6.46 24.82
CA PRO A 155 -14.27 -7.48 24.38
C PRO A 155 -14.55 -7.40 22.88
N ASN A 156 -14.71 -8.57 22.24
CA ASN A 156 -15.01 -8.69 20.80
C ASN A 156 -14.02 -7.92 19.91
N PHE A 157 -12.76 -7.85 20.34
CA PHE A 157 -11.68 -7.15 19.67
C PHE A 157 -10.80 -8.17 18.92
N PRO A 158 -10.31 -7.85 17.70
CA PRO A 158 -9.58 -8.83 16.90
C PRO A 158 -8.17 -9.07 17.45
N TYR A 159 -7.74 -10.33 17.42
CA TYR A 159 -6.34 -10.67 17.61
C TYR A 159 -5.51 -10.22 16.41
N THR A 160 -4.33 -9.67 16.68
CA THR A 160 -3.43 -9.16 15.64
C THR A 160 -2.36 -10.14 15.22
N THR A 161 -2.07 -11.12 16.07
CA THR A 161 -1.05 -12.14 15.83
C THR A 161 -1.48 -13.51 16.37
N THR A 162 -0.87 -14.56 15.85
CA THR A 162 -0.90 -15.90 16.45
C THR A 162 0.35 -16.69 16.09
N ASN A 163 0.58 -17.85 16.73
CA ASN A 163 1.71 -18.69 16.36
C ASN A 163 1.48 -19.31 14.98
N ALA A 164 2.58 -19.61 14.29
CA ALA A 164 2.53 -20.28 13.01
C ALA A 164 1.76 -21.61 13.08
N GLY A 165 0.75 -21.77 12.23
CA GLY A 165 -0.06 -22.97 12.12
C GLY A 165 -1.23 -23.07 13.09
N ASP A 166 -1.42 -22.12 14.01
CA ASP A 166 -2.56 -22.11 14.94
C ASP A 166 -3.87 -21.87 14.18
N THR A 167 -4.92 -22.62 14.54
CA THR A 167 -6.27 -22.50 13.96
C THR A 167 -7.21 -21.64 14.80
N ILE A 168 -6.79 -21.25 16.01
CA ILE A 168 -7.47 -20.33 16.90
C ILE A 168 -6.46 -19.25 17.28
N PHE A 169 -6.79 -17.99 17.07
CA PHE A 169 -5.81 -16.92 17.19
C PHE A 169 -5.83 -16.35 18.59
N GLN A 170 -4.70 -16.46 19.30
CA GLN A 170 -4.61 -16.09 20.71
C GLN A 170 -3.35 -15.28 21.08
N GLY A 171 -2.64 -14.75 20.08
CA GLY A 171 -1.36 -14.05 20.25
C GLY A 171 -0.15 -14.91 19.87
N PHE A 172 0.98 -14.24 19.62
CA PHE A 172 2.24 -14.86 19.19
C PHE A 172 3.18 -15.11 20.40
N THR A 173 3.02 -16.26 21.02
CA THR A 173 3.68 -16.64 22.28
C THR A 173 4.89 -17.55 22.11
N THR A 174 4.99 -18.30 21.02
CA THR A 174 6.05 -19.30 20.81
C THR A 174 7.44 -18.70 20.74
N ALA A 175 7.59 -17.48 20.20
CA ALA A 175 8.87 -16.77 20.19
C ALA A 175 9.21 -16.10 21.53
N SER A 176 8.36 -16.22 22.55
CA SER A 176 8.51 -15.57 23.86
C SER A 176 8.63 -14.03 23.80
N ARG A 177 8.20 -13.42 22.68
CA ARG A 177 8.17 -11.96 22.46
C ARG A 177 6.91 -11.31 23.07
N PHE A 178 5.77 -11.97 22.91
CA PHE A 178 4.49 -11.50 23.43
C PHE A 178 3.87 -12.48 24.42
N LYS A 179 2.85 -12.00 25.14
CA LYS A 179 2.04 -12.79 26.07
C LYS A 179 0.78 -13.31 25.38
N LEU A 180 0.18 -14.34 25.99
CA LEU A 180 -1.14 -14.81 25.59
C LEU A 180 -2.12 -13.63 25.67
N HIS A 181 -2.96 -13.47 24.65
CA HIS A 181 -3.92 -12.35 24.54
C HIS A 181 -3.31 -10.96 24.36
N GLU A 182 -2.00 -10.85 24.12
CA GLU A 182 -1.36 -9.59 23.76
C GLU A 182 -1.59 -9.26 22.28
N ILE A 183 -1.97 -8.01 22.00
CA ILE A 183 -2.23 -7.49 20.66
C ILE A 183 -1.61 -6.10 20.45
N GLN A 184 -1.46 -5.70 19.19
CA GLN A 184 -1.15 -4.34 18.76
C GLN A 184 -2.46 -3.58 18.45
N VAL A 185 -2.75 -2.50 19.16
CA VAL A 185 -4.07 -1.83 19.09
C VAL A 185 -4.30 -1.12 17.76
N ASP A 186 -3.25 -0.58 17.15
CA ASP A 186 -3.28 0.08 15.85
C ASP A 186 -3.73 -0.87 14.73
N HIS A 187 -3.10 -2.05 14.63
CA HIS A 187 -3.42 -3.08 13.65
C HIS A 187 -4.83 -3.65 13.86
N ALA A 188 -5.27 -3.79 15.11
CA ALA A 188 -6.65 -4.17 15.41
C ALA A 188 -7.67 -3.11 14.93
N GLY A 189 -7.30 -1.83 14.94
CA GLY A 189 -8.09 -0.75 14.36
C GLY A 189 -8.18 -0.83 12.83
N GLU A 190 -7.06 -1.16 12.16
CA GLU A 190 -7.04 -1.43 10.70
C GLU A 190 -7.93 -2.62 10.32
N MET A 191 -7.97 -3.67 11.15
CA MET A 191 -8.93 -4.76 11.01
C MET A 191 -10.37 -4.27 11.09
N GLY A 192 -10.69 -3.40 12.05
CA GLY A 192 -12.01 -2.78 12.14
C GLY A 192 -12.39 -1.98 10.88
N LEU A 193 -11.45 -1.22 10.30
CA LEU A 193 -11.65 -0.52 9.03
C LEU A 193 -11.94 -1.51 7.89
N ALA A 194 -11.16 -2.59 7.79
CA ALA A 194 -11.37 -3.64 6.79
C ALA A 194 -12.74 -4.31 6.94
N TYR A 195 -13.20 -4.55 8.17
CA TYR A 195 -14.56 -5.06 8.44
C TYR A 195 -15.64 -4.10 7.94
N TYR A 196 -15.53 -2.81 8.25
CA TYR A 196 -16.50 -1.82 7.78
C TYR A 196 -16.51 -1.72 6.24
N ARG A 197 -15.33 -1.73 5.62
CA ARG A 197 -15.22 -1.73 4.16
C ARG A 197 -15.76 -3.01 3.53
N MET A 198 -15.60 -4.17 4.16
CA MET A 198 -16.24 -5.41 3.74
C MET A 198 -17.77 -5.35 3.87
N TYR A 199 -18.30 -4.65 4.87
CA TYR A 199 -19.74 -4.38 4.95
C TYR A 199 -20.21 -3.52 3.77
N LEU A 200 -19.49 -2.47 3.41
CA LEU A 200 -19.82 -1.65 2.24
C LEU A 200 -19.83 -2.50 0.95
N TYR A 201 -18.86 -3.41 0.83
CA TYR A 201 -18.78 -4.36 -0.29
C TYR A 201 -19.96 -5.35 -0.30
N SER A 202 -20.08 -6.17 0.74
CA SER A 202 -20.99 -7.32 0.79
C SER A 202 -22.43 -6.99 1.17
N GLY A 203 -22.66 -5.90 1.92
CA GLY A 203 -23.93 -5.60 2.58
C GLY A 203 -24.23 -6.47 3.82
N GLU A 204 -23.36 -7.40 4.20
CA GLU A 204 -23.60 -8.31 5.31
C GLU A 204 -23.35 -7.64 6.67
N LYS A 205 -24.40 -7.58 7.52
CA LYS A 205 -24.35 -6.89 8.82
C LYS A 205 -23.32 -7.46 9.81
N LYS A 206 -22.90 -8.71 9.67
CA LYS A 206 -21.88 -9.31 10.55
C LYS A 206 -20.56 -8.52 10.54
N TYR A 207 -20.16 -8.01 9.38
CA TYR A 207 -18.96 -7.19 9.24
C TYR A 207 -19.14 -5.80 9.85
N LEU A 208 -20.33 -5.20 9.67
CA LEU A 208 -20.64 -3.93 10.33
C LEU A 208 -20.60 -4.08 11.85
N ASN A 209 -21.20 -5.15 12.38
CA ASN A 209 -21.19 -5.42 13.83
C ASN A 209 -19.76 -5.57 14.34
N ALA A 210 -18.91 -6.33 13.65
CA ALA A 210 -17.49 -6.47 14.01
C ALA A 210 -16.76 -5.12 14.00
N ALA A 211 -16.97 -4.29 12.97
CA ALA A 211 -16.39 -2.95 12.90
C ALA A 211 -16.86 -2.03 14.04
N LEU A 212 -18.16 -2.06 14.37
CA LEU A 212 -18.73 -1.29 15.47
C LEU A 212 -18.19 -1.74 16.83
N HIS A 213 -17.96 -3.04 17.04
CA HIS A 213 -17.30 -3.53 18.26
C HIS A 213 -15.89 -2.96 18.39
N VAL A 214 -15.09 -3.00 17.31
CA VAL A 214 -13.74 -2.39 17.31
C VAL A 214 -13.80 -0.89 17.60
N ALA A 215 -14.66 -0.14 16.90
CA ALA A 215 -14.80 1.30 17.10
C ALA A 215 -15.25 1.67 18.52
N ASN A 216 -16.15 0.90 19.11
CA ASN A 216 -16.60 1.11 20.49
C ASN A 216 -15.47 0.89 21.50
N VAL A 217 -14.68 -0.17 21.34
CA VAL A 217 -13.53 -0.45 22.22
C VAL A 217 -12.45 0.62 22.07
N LEU A 218 -12.14 1.03 20.83
CA LEU A 218 -11.20 2.14 20.58
C LEU A 218 -11.70 3.43 21.23
N ALA A 219 -12.95 3.84 21.01
CA ALA A 219 -13.47 5.06 21.61
C ALA A 219 -13.45 5.02 23.14
N ALA A 220 -13.78 3.86 23.75
CA ALA A 220 -13.72 3.63 25.19
C ALA A 220 -12.33 3.80 25.80
N ASN A 221 -11.29 3.46 25.05
CA ASN A 221 -9.90 3.47 25.51
C ASN A 221 -9.10 4.68 24.98
N ALA A 222 -9.73 5.61 24.26
CA ALA A 222 -9.07 6.80 23.73
C ALA A 222 -8.76 7.81 24.85
N ARG A 223 -7.48 7.99 25.16
CA ARG A 223 -6.96 8.98 26.11
C ARG A 223 -6.37 10.19 25.39
N ILE A 224 -6.13 11.26 26.15
CA ILE A 224 -5.33 12.39 25.65
C ILE A 224 -3.87 11.90 25.57
N GLY A 225 -3.28 11.97 24.38
CA GLY A 225 -1.89 11.56 24.18
C GLY A 225 -0.88 12.59 24.70
N THR A 226 0.32 12.11 25.03
CA THR A 226 1.49 12.88 25.47
C THR A 226 2.72 12.46 24.64
N ALA A 227 3.89 13.04 24.94
CA ALA A 227 5.13 12.70 24.23
C ALA A 227 5.60 11.25 24.45
N ASP A 228 5.13 10.59 25.50
CA ASP A 228 5.51 9.24 25.94
C ASP A 228 4.32 8.25 25.99
N LYS A 229 3.09 8.73 25.77
CA LYS A 229 1.87 7.91 25.78
C LYS A 229 0.97 8.27 24.61
N SER A 230 0.69 7.33 23.72
CA SER A 230 -0.19 7.60 22.57
C SER A 230 -1.68 7.64 22.95
N VAL A 231 -2.51 8.14 22.03
CA VAL A 231 -3.97 8.21 22.18
C VAL A 231 -4.60 6.87 22.58
N TRP A 232 -4.00 5.76 22.14
CA TRP A 232 -4.24 4.42 22.65
C TRP A 232 -2.90 3.81 23.07
N PRO A 233 -2.86 2.89 24.05
CA PRO A 233 -1.66 2.07 24.24
C PRO A 233 -1.32 1.32 22.94
N TYR A 234 -0.04 1.19 22.61
CA TYR A 234 0.37 0.44 21.42
C TYR A 234 0.09 -1.05 21.58
N ARG A 235 0.43 -1.63 22.74
CA ARG A 235 0.14 -3.04 23.05
C ARG A 235 -0.58 -3.23 24.37
N VAL A 236 -1.52 -4.17 24.37
CA VAL A 236 -2.33 -4.55 25.53
C VAL A 236 -2.56 -6.06 25.59
N ILE A 237 -2.67 -6.59 26.80
CA ILE A 237 -3.22 -7.93 27.06
C ILE A 237 -4.73 -7.79 27.23
N MET A 238 -5.50 -8.36 26.30
CA MET A 238 -6.93 -8.05 26.16
C MET A 238 -7.81 -8.51 27.33
N ASP A 239 -7.48 -9.63 27.98
CA ASP A 239 -8.28 -10.20 29.07
C ASP A 239 -8.20 -9.35 30.34
N SER A 240 -7.01 -8.82 30.65
CA SER A 240 -6.75 -8.03 31.86
C SER A 240 -6.70 -6.52 31.61
N GLY A 241 -6.61 -6.08 30.36
CA GLY A 241 -6.35 -4.69 29.98
C GLY A 241 -4.95 -4.18 30.32
N LYS A 242 -4.01 -5.07 30.64
CA LYS A 242 -2.63 -4.68 31.01
C LYS A 242 -1.91 -4.10 29.79
N ILE A 243 -1.46 -2.85 29.91
CA ILE A 243 -0.64 -2.20 28.89
C ILE A 243 0.79 -2.76 28.95
N THR A 244 1.32 -3.17 27.80
CA THR A 244 2.69 -3.69 27.65
C THR A 244 3.59 -2.78 26.80
N ALA A 245 2.99 -1.89 26.00
CA ALA A 245 3.69 -0.78 25.36
C ALA A 245 2.77 0.45 25.29
N GLU A 246 3.27 1.60 25.77
CA GLU A 246 2.47 2.82 25.97
C GLU A 246 2.36 3.72 24.72
N TYR A 247 3.32 3.61 23.80
CA TYR A 247 3.47 4.54 22.69
C TYR A 247 3.49 3.81 21.34
N GLY A 248 2.65 4.27 20.42
CA GLY A 248 2.63 3.93 19.00
C GLY A 248 2.17 5.13 18.16
N ALA A 249 2.29 5.05 16.84
CA ALA A 249 2.03 6.15 15.92
C ALA A 249 1.24 5.76 14.66
N ASN A 250 0.99 4.47 14.38
CA ASN A 250 0.21 4.01 13.22
C ASN A 250 -1.31 4.14 13.43
N TRP A 251 -1.80 5.33 13.77
CA TRP A 251 -3.21 5.51 14.17
C TRP A 251 -4.18 5.86 13.04
N THR A 252 -3.70 5.93 11.79
CA THR A 252 -4.53 6.33 10.64
C THR A 252 -5.65 5.34 10.35
N GLY A 253 -5.43 4.03 10.55
CA GLY A 253 -6.48 3.02 10.42
C GLY A 253 -7.62 3.23 11.41
N CYS A 254 -7.29 3.44 12.69
CA CYS A 254 -8.25 3.76 13.74
C CYS A 254 -9.03 5.06 13.43
N TYR A 255 -8.31 6.09 12.97
CA TYR A 255 -8.91 7.36 12.57
C TYR A 255 -9.89 7.16 11.41
N MET A 256 -9.48 6.50 10.33
CA MET A 256 -10.31 6.28 9.15
C MET A 256 -11.55 5.43 9.47
N LEU A 257 -11.44 4.40 10.33
CA LEU A 257 -12.60 3.63 10.77
C LEU A 257 -13.66 4.52 11.40
N MET A 258 -13.28 5.26 12.43
CA MET A 258 -14.23 6.09 13.19
C MET A 258 -14.75 7.25 12.34
N ASP A 259 -13.91 7.86 11.50
CA ASP A 259 -14.33 8.96 10.63
C ASP A 259 -15.36 8.51 9.58
N ASN A 260 -15.15 7.34 8.96
CA ASN A 260 -16.15 6.76 8.06
C ASN A 260 -17.47 6.44 8.78
N LEU A 261 -17.42 5.83 9.97
CA LEU A 261 -18.63 5.56 10.76
C LEU A 261 -19.37 6.85 11.15
N VAL A 262 -18.64 7.92 11.48
CA VAL A 262 -19.22 9.24 11.76
C VAL A 262 -19.88 9.84 10.51
N ARG A 263 -19.22 9.78 9.35
CA ARG A 263 -19.77 10.28 8.07
C ARG A 263 -21.06 9.57 7.67
N ASP A 264 -21.13 8.26 7.93
CA ASP A 264 -22.31 7.45 7.64
C ASP A 264 -23.36 7.43 8.76
N ASN A 265 -23.11 8.13 9.87
CA ASN A 265 -23.97 8.20 11.04
C ASN A 265 -24.28 6.80 11.63
N LEU A 266 -23.24 5.97 11.78
CA LEU A 266 -23.32 4.60 12.29
C LEU A 266 -22.65 4.49 13.67
N GLY A 267 -23.29 3.77 14.59
CA GLY A 267 -22.75 3.53 15.94
C GLY A 267 -22.82 4.75 16.87
N ASN A 268 -21.89 4.83 17.82
CA ASN A 268 -21.84 5.92 18.79
C ASN A 268 -21.07 7.13 18.24
N VAL A 269 -21.71 7.84 17.32
CA VAL A 269 -21.12 8.98 16.56
C VAL A 269 -20.50 10.04 17.47
N ALA A 270 -21.17 10.40 18.57
CA ALA A 270 -20.64 11.40 19.51
C ALA A 270 -19.31 10.93 20.12
N PHE A 271 -19.27 9.67 20.55
CA PHE A 271 -18.08 9.11 21.17
C PHE A 271 -16.92 8.91 20.20
N TYR A 272 -17.23 8.51 18.96
CA TYR A 272 -16.24 8.39 17.89
C TYR A 272 -15.62 9.76 17.55
N LYS A 273 -16.42 10.83 17.51
CA LYS A 273 -15.91 12.20 17.30
C LYS A 273 -14.91 12.64 18.38
N GLU A 274 -15.19 12.33 19.65
CA GLU A 274 -14.26 12.64 20.74
C GLU A 274 -12.92 11.90 20.57
N ALA A 275 -12.96 10.63 20.20
CA ALA A 275 -11.77 9.83 19.94
C ALA A 275 -10.98 10.32 18.70
N LEU A 276 -11.67 10.74 17.63
CA LEU A 276 -11.05 11.34 16.44
C LEU A 276 -10.28 12.62 16.77
N ILE A 277 -10.86 13.49 17.60
CA ILE A 277 -10.20 14.73 18.03
C ILE A 277 -8.91 14.39 18.79
N LYS A 278 -8.95 13.43 19.72
CA LYS A 278 -7.77 12.98 20.47
C LYS A 278 -6.69 12.40 19.55
N ALA A 279 -7.09 11.54 18.60
CA ALA A 279 -6.17 10.91 17.66
C ALA A 279 -5.50 11.93 16.74
N ARG A 280 -6.29 12.84 16.14
CA ARG A 280 -5.78 13.93 15.30
C ARG A 280 -4.81 14.82 16.08
N ASN A 281 -5.19 15.25 17.27
CA ASN A 281 -4.32 16.10 18.10
C ASN A 281 -3.01 15.39 18.44
N PHE A 282 -3.06 14.11 18.81
CA PHE A 282 -1.86 13.33 19.08
C PHE A 282 -0.94 13.25 17.86
N ILE A 283 -1.46 12.84 16.68
CA ILE A 283 -0.66 12.71 15.45
C ILE A 283 0.03 14.04 15.10
N LEU A 284 -0.71 15.14 15.12
CA LEU A 284 -0.19 16.46 14.73
C LEU A 284 0.78 17.08 15.74
N GLN A 285 0.61 16.78 17.04
CA GLN A 285 1.43 17.35 18.10
C GLN A 285 2.71 16.55 18.36
N PHE A 286 2.68 15.23 18.18
CA PHE A 286 3.79 14.35 18.54
C PHE A 286 4.50 13.82 17.29
N PRO A 287 4.11 12.71 16.64
CA PRO A 287 4.93 12.11 15.58
C PRO A 287 5.21 13.08 14.41
N MET A 288 4.27 13.97 14.05
CA MET A 288 4.49 15.02 13.04
C MET A 288 5.53 16.07 13.44
N LYS A 289 5.77 16.30 14.74
CA LYS A 289 6.73 17.30 15.24
C LYS A 289 8.05 16.68 15.69
N THR A 290 8.00 15.52 16.33
CA THR A 290 9.17 14.82 16.85
C THR A 290 9.87 14.01 15.77
N GLY A 291 9.15 13.59 14.72
CA GLY A 291 9.67 12.69 13.69
C GLY A 291 9.85 11.25 14.20
N TYR A 292 9.26 10.90 15.34
CA TYR A 292 9.26 9.54 15.88
C TYR A 292 7.94 8.85 15.56
N TRP A 293 7.94 8.18 14.41
CA TRP A 293 6.83 7.37 13.92
C TRP A 293 6.99 5.94 14.39
N THR A 294 6.83 5.73 15.70
CA THR A 294 6.92 4.40 16.29
C THR A 294 5.72 3.58 15.83
N ASP A 295 5.97 2.53 15.08
CA ASP A 295 5.21 1.31 15.18
C ASP A 295 6.18 0.18 15.49
N GLY A 296 5.60 -0.95 15.84
CA GLY A 296 6.23 -2.21 15.51
C GLY A 296 5.38 -2.88 14.45
N HIS A 297 6.03 -3.42 13.42
CA HIS A 297 5.47 -4.53 12.67
C HIS A 297 5.01 -5.62 13.66
N THR A 298 4.05 -6.44 13.24
CA THR A 298 3.29 -7.30 14.17
C THR A 298 4.15 -8.30 14.97
N ASP A 299 5.40 -8.52 14.58
CA ASP A 299 6.35 -9.43 15.22
C ASP A 299 7.39 -8.76 16.14
N THR A 300 7.36 -7.43 16.27
CA THR A 300 8.36 -6.67 17.04
C THR A 300 7.84 -6.21 18.40
N ASP A 301 8.65 -6.39 19.44
CA ASP A 301 8.32 -6.08 20.83
C ASP A 301 8.69 -4.63 21.22
N VAL A 302 8.72 -3.71 20.26
CA VAL A 302 9.03 -2.29 20.44
C VAL A 302 8.20 -1.69 21.57
N ASN A 303 8.88 -1.13 22.58
CA ASN A 303 8.28 -0.32 23.63
C ASN A 303 9.13 0.95 23.80
N SER A 304 8.93 1.90 22.88
CA SER A 304 9.74 3.10 22.76
C SER A 304 8.90 4.22 22.16
N ASN A 305 9.17 5.47 22.54
CA ASN A 305 8.60 6.66 21.92
C ASN A 305 9.58 7.39 20.98
N THR A 306 10.75 6.80 20.74
CA THR A 306 11.80 7.35 19.86
C THR A 306 12.20 6.39 18.73
N TYR A 307 11.47 5.29 18.59
CA TYR A 307 11.67 4.33 17.51
C TYR A 307 11.09 4.90 16.21
N LYS A 308 11.83 4.75 15.11
CA LYS A 308 11.38 5.14 13.77
C LYS A 308 11.03 3.92 12.96
N SER A 309 9.84 3.96 12.38
CA SER A 309 9.38 3.06 11.35
C SER A 309 8.83 3.85 10.17
N ASN A 310 9.10 3.39 8.95
CA ASN A 310 8.62 4.04 7.76
C ASN A 310 7.11 3.84 7.53
N LEU A 311 6.55 2.73 8.01
CA LEU A 311 5.16 2.36 7.77
C LEU A 311 4.19 3.42 8.30
N SER A 312 4.29 3.77 9.58
CA SER A 312 3.47 4.81 10.23
C SER A 312 3.53 6.17 9.53
N ALA A 313 4.74 6.65 9.18
CA ALA A 313 4.94 7.93 8.53
C ALA A 313 4.32 7.94 7.12
N SER A 314 4.58 6.88 6.35
CA SER A 314 4.08 6.71 4.99
C SER A 314 2.55 6.55 4.95
N ASN A 315 1.96 5.75 5.85
CA ASN A 315 0.51 5.60 5.98
C ASN A 315 -0.16 6.94 6.30
N THR A 316 0.41 7.71 7.22
CA THR A 316 -0.10 9.04 7.56
C THR A 316 0.00 9.99 6.37
N THR A 317 1.11 9.95 5.63
CA THR A 317 1.31 10.77 4.43
C THR A 317 0.28 10.44 3.34
N LEU A 318 0.06 9.14 3.06
CA LEU A 318 -0.94 8.69 2.09
C LEU A 318 -2.36 9.07 2.52
N CYS A 319 -2.68 8.94 3.81
CA CYS A 319 -3.97 9.35 4.37
C CYS A 319 -4.26 10.83 4.14
N MET A 320 -3.26 11.72 4.29
CA MET A 320 -3.45 13.16 4.08
C MET A 320 -3.86 13.54 2.65
N PHE A 321 -3.58 12.70 1.63
CA PHE A 321 -4.07 12.98 0.28
C PHE A 321 -5.58 12.75 0.11
N ASP A 322 -6.18 11.85 0.90
CA ASP A 322 -7.61 11.55 0.83
C ASP A 322 -8.41 12.21 1.98
N TYR A 323 -7.73 12.59 3.06
CA TYR A 323 -8.27 13.22 4.27
C TYR A 323 -7.50 14.52 4.59
N ALA A 324 -7.53 15.48 3.66
CA ALA A 324 -6.81 16.75 3.80
C ALA A 324 -7.18 17.55 5.08
N GLU A 325 -8.38 17.36 5.60
CA GLU A 325 -8.85 17.94 6.87
C GLU A 325 -8.09 17.44 8.10
N LEU A 326 -7.46 16.26 8.01
CA LEU A 326 -6.60 15.71 9.06
C LEU A 326 -5.48 16.70 9.40
N ASN A 327 -4.84 17.30 8.39
CA ASN A 327 -3.79 18.31 8.56
C ASN A 327 -4.00 19.48 7.58
N PRO A 328 -4.48 20.65 8.02
CA PRO A 328 -4.64 21.82 7.16
C PRO A 328 -3.33 22.26 6.46
N ASN A 329 -2.17 21.92 7.02
CA ASN A 329 -0.85 22.23 6.47
C ASN A 329 -0.25 21.07 5.66
N TRP A 330 -1.05 20.08 5.25
CA TRP A 330 -0.56 18.87 4.57
C TRP A 330 0.34 19.18 3.37
N LYS A 331 0.04 20.21 2.58
CA LYS A 331 0.86 20.60 1.42
C LYS A 331 2.28 21.05 1.81
N GLU A 332 2.44 21.62 3.00
CA GLU A 332 3.76 21.99 3.52
C GLU A 332 4.47 20.79 4.13
N ASP A 333 3.72 19.90 4.78
CA ASP A 333 4.30 18.81 5.57
C ASP A 333 4.61 17.55 4.75
N ILE A 334 3.86 17.23 3.68
CA ILE A 334 4.11 16.04 2.85
C ILE A 334 5.54 16.03 2.27
N PRO A 335 6.07 17.10 1.66
CA PRO A 335 7.46 17.12 1.21
C PRO A 335 8.47 16.85 2.32
N LYS A 336 8.19 17.31 3.55
CA LYS A 336 9.05 17.06 4.71
C LYS A 336 9.01 15.60 5.13
N LEU A 337 7.85 14.94 5.04
CA LEU A 337 7.71 13.50 5.31
C LEU A 337 8.37 12.63 4.24
N ILE A 338 8.30 13.03 2.97
CA ILE A 338 9.08 12.37 1.89
C ILE A 338 10.57 12.50 2.19
N LYS A 339 11.04 13.71 2.49
CA LYS A 339 12.44 13.94 2.87
C LYS A 339 12.84 13.14 4.12
N TRP A 340 11.97 13.08 5.13
CA TRP A 340 12.20 12.27 6.33
C TRP A 340 12.41 10.79 5.97
N THR A 341 11.61 10.24 5.06
CA THR A 341 11.78 8.87 4.55
C THR A 341 13.14 8.71 3.85
N GLU A 342 13.53 9.69 3.03
CA GLU A 342 14.83 9.69 2.34
C GLU A 342 16.01 9.73 3.33
N ASP A 343 15.92 10.54 4.38
CA ASP A 343 16.98 10.69 5.38
C ASP A 343 17.10 9.45 6.27
N TYR A 344 15.98 8.83 6.67
CA TYR A 344 15.98 7.76 7.68
C TYR A 344 15.89 6.34 7.12
N PHE A 345 15.46 6.14 5.87
CA PHE A 345 15.20 4.81 5.30
C PHE A 345 15.75 4.60 3.89
N VAL A 346 16.06 5.66 3.14
CA VAL A 346 16.84 5.54 1.90
C VAL A 346 18.33 5.64 2.21
N SER A 347 18.73 6.71 2.90
CA SER A 347 20.14 7.00 3.21
C SER A 347 20.73 6.06 4.27
N ARG A 348 19.88 5.47 5.13
CA ARG A 348 20.25 4.38 6.04
C ARG A 348 19.96 3.04 5.37
N SER A 349 20.86 2.08 5.54
CA SER A 349 20.78 0.75 4.93
C SER A 349 21.36 -0.30 5.87
N ALA A 350 20.90 -1.55 5.74
CA ALA A 350 21.62 -2.70 6.27
C ALA A 350 23.03 -2.79 5.68
N GLN A 351 23.93 -3.48 6.39
CA GLN A 351 25.32 -3.58 5.98
C GLN A 351 25.45 -4.17 4.56
N GLY A 352 26.08 -3.41 3.66
CA GLY A 352 26.34 -3.83 2.29
C GLY A 352 25.21 -3.55 1.30
N GLU A 353 24.10 -2.96 1.73
CA GLU A 353 22.99 -2.60 0.85
C GLU A 353 23.09 -1.15 0.34
N PRO A 354 22.85 -0.91 -0.96
CA PRO A 354 22.91 0.44 -1.51
C PRO A 354 21.72 1.28 -1.06
N SER A 355 21.88 2.61 -1.01
CA SER A 355 20.77 3.54 -0.83
C SER A 355 19.97 3.73 -2.13
N THR A 356 20.68 3.74 -3.26
CA THR A 356 20.09 3.93 -4.59
C THR A 356 20.67 2.96 -5.60
N MET A 357 19.87 2.58 -6.59
CA MET A 357 20.31 1.69 -7.68
C MET A 357 19.77 2.17 -9.02
N TRP A 358 20.68 2.58 -9.91
CA TRP A 358 20.34 3.07 -11.26
C TRP A 358 19.19 4.09 -11.26
N GLY A 359 19.23 5.05 -10.33
CA GLY A 359 18.23 6.10 -10.17
C GLY A 359 17.04 5.75 -9.28
N ALA A 360 16.85 4.49 -8.89
CA ALA A 360 15.82 4.10 -7.91
C ALA A 360 16.27 4.43 -6.49
N ASN A 361 15.39 5.03 -5.69
CA ASN A 361 15.57 5.17 -4.24
C ASN A 361 14.95 3.95 -3.58
N ILE A 362 15.76 3.17 -2.88
CA ILE A 362 15.31 1.92 -2.26
C ILE A 362 15.25 2.09 -0.74
N VAL A 363 14.16 1.60 -0.15
CA VAL A 363 13.72 2.03 1.18
C VAL A 363 13.79 0.86 2.16
N GLY A 364 14.38 1.10 3.33
CA GLY A 364 14.39 0.17 4.46
C GLY A 364 13.15 0.32 5.35
N GLU A 365 13.01 -0.56 6.33
CA GLU A 365 11.75 -0.71 7.08
C GLU A 365 11.71 0.10 8.39
N GLN A 366 12.55 -0.25 9.37
CA GLN A 366 12.46 0.27 10.73
C GLN A 366 13.80 0.23 11.48
N ASP A 367 13.97 1.00 12.56
CA ASP A 367 15.27 1.16 13.23
C ASP A 367 16.00 -0.16 13.59
N SER A 368 15.28 -1.24 13.87
CA SER A 368 15.85 -2.56 14.16
C SER A 368 16.02 -3.49 12.94
N PHE A 369 15.48 -3.10 11.78
CA PHE A 369 15.47 -3.90 10.55
C PHE A 369 15.61 -2.99 9.31
N MET A 370 16.86 -2.70 8.89
CA MET A 370 17.17 -1.76 7.80
C MET A 370 17.39 -2.38 6.43
N TYR A 371 16.94 -3.62 6.24
CA TYR A 371 16.95 -4.27 4.94
C TYR A 371 16.04 -3.52 3.98
N LYS A 372 16.47 -3.37 2.72
CA LYS A 372 15.65 -2.77 1.66
C LYS A 372 14.52 -3.73 1.30
N MET A 373 13.29 -3.23 1.22
CA MET A 373 12.10 -4.05 0.97
C MET A 373 11.26 -3.50 -0.19
N ASP A 374 10.56 -4.38 -0.90
CA ASP A 374 9.71 -4.07 -2.05
C ASP A 374 8.58 -3.12 -1.66
N TYR A 375 7.87 -3.45 -0.59
CA TYR A 375 6.70 -2.75 -0.13
C TYR A 375 7.03 -1.36 0.44
N GLN A 376 8.16 -1.21 1.15
CA GLN A 376 8.64 0.09 1.64
C GLN A 376 9.04 1.01 0.47
N THR A 377 9.67 0.43 -0.55
CA THR A 377 10.04 1.14 -1.78
C THR A 377 8.81 1.54 -2.58
N ALA A 378 7.80 0.66 -2.67
CA ALA A 378 6.53 0.95 -3.32
C ALA A 378 5.75 2.06 -2.59
N ARG A 379 5.75 2.08 -1.25
CA ARG A 379 5.14 3.15 -0.43
C ARG A 379 5.75 4.51 -0.74
N TYR A 380 7.08 4.60 -0.72
CA TYR A 380 7.79 5.83 -1.07
C TYR A 380 7.42 6.32 -2.48
N ALA A 381 7.37 5.39 -3.44
CA ALA A 381 7.01 5.72 -4.80
C ALA A 381 5.57 6.23 -4.93
N ALA A 382 4.62 5.60 -4.23
CA ALA A 382 3.23 6.03 -4.17
C ALA A 382 3.09 7.46 -3.62
N VAL A 383 3.79 7.76 -2.52
CA VAL A 383 3.79 9.12 -1.94
C VAL A 383 4.39 10.12 -2.93
N CYS A 384 5.51 9.80 -3.58
CA CYS A 384 6.13 10.67 -4.58
C CYS A 384 5.19 10.92 -5.77
N ALA A 385 4.54 9.89 -6.30
CA ALA A 385 3.60 10.01 -7.41
C ALA A 385 2.37 10.86 -7.05
N ARG A 386 1.79 10.65 -5.86
CA ARG A 386 0.67 11.49 -5.37
C ARG A 386 1.12 12.94 -5.16
N TRP A 387 2.33 13.16 -4.66
CA TRP A 387 2.87 14.51 -4.50
C TRP A 387 3.19 15.20 -5.83
N TYR A 388 3.68 14.48 -6.83
CA TYR A 388 3.84 15.00 -8.19
C TYR A 388 2.51 15.56 -8.73
N ALA A 389 1.41 14.84 -8.58
CA ALA A 389 0.10 15.30 -9.03
C ALA A 389 -0.36 16.61 -8.36
N VAL A 390 0.10 16.87 -7.13
CA VAL A 390 -0.22 18.09 -6.37
C VAL A 390 0.73 19.24 -6.71
N SER A 391 2.02 18.95 -6.85
CA SER A 391 3.07 19.96 -6.96
C SER A 391 3.49 20.30 -8.39
N GLY A 392 3.30 19.37 -9.33
CA GLY A 392 3.84 19.46 -10.69
C GLY A 392 5.37 19.26 -10.77
N ASP A 393 6.04 18.91 -9.68
CA ASP A 393 7.50 18.73 -9.67
C ASP A 393 7.88 17.35 -10.22
N GLU A 394 8.32 17.34 -11.48
CA GLU A 394 8.74 16.15 -12.25
C GLU A 394 9.82 15.31 -11.55
N SER A 395 10.59 15.87 -10.62
CA SER A 395 11.57 15.09 -9.86
C SER A 395 10.90 14.00 -9.00
N TYR A 396 9.69 14.23 -8.49
CA TYR A 396 8.94 13.23 -7.74
C TYR A 396 8.34 12.16 -8.66
N LYS A 397 7.94 12.51 -9.89
CA LYS A 397 7.52 11.52 -10.89
C LYS A 397 8.67 10.59 -11.25
N GLU A 398 9.87 11.13 -11.47
CA GLU A 398 11.07 10.33 -11.75
C GLU A 398 11.43 9.44 -10.55
N LYS A 399 11.43 9.97 -9.32
CA LYS A 399 11.64 9.18 -8.09
C LYS A 399 10.65 8.02 -7.98
N ALA A 400 9.37 8.28 -8.23
CA ALA A 400 8.33 7.26 -8.22
C ALA A 400 8.56 6.20 -9.30
N TYR A 401 8.81 6.63 -10.54
CA TYR A 401 9.02 5.75 -11.69
C TYR A 401 10.19 4.79 -11.45
N ARG A 402 11.35 5.29 -11.06
CA ARG A 402 12.54 4.45 -10.85
C ARG A 402 12.38 3.48 -9.69
N SER A 403 11.72 3.92 -8.62
CA SER A 403 11.49 3.09 -7.43
C SER A 403 10.49 1.96 -7.72
N LEU A 404 9.39 2.23 -8.44
CA LEU A 404 8.47 1.17 -8.88
C LEU A 404 9.11 0.24 -9.92
N ASN A 405 9.95 0.75 -10.82
CA ASN A 405 10.72 -0.10 -11.73
C ASN A 405 11.58 -1.10 -10.94
N TRP A 406 12.23 -0.67 -9.87
CA TRP A 406 12.97 -1.58 -8.98
C TRP A 406 12.07 -2.65 -8.36
N VAL A 407 10.90 -2.26 -7.86
CA VAL A 407 9.90 -3.17 -7.30
C VAL A 407 9.44 -4.22 -8.31
N THR A 408 9.39 -3.92 -9.61
CA THR A 408 8.97 -4.91 -10.62
C THR A 408 9.90 -6.13 -10.68
N TYR A 409 11.16 -6.01 -10.23
CA TYR A 409 12.11 -7.12 -10.17
C TYR A 409 11.91 -8.03 -8.94
N CYS A 410 11.03 -7.67 -8.02
CA CYS A 410 10.76 -8.40 -6.77
C CYS A 410 9.79 -9.59 -6.95
N ASN A 411 9.49 -10.03 -8.17
CA ASN A 411 8.81 -11.30 -8.41
C ASN A 411 9.45 -12.04 -9.59
N ASP A 412 9.29 -13.37 -9.63
CA ASP A 412 9.60 -14.16 -10.81
C ASP A 412 8.47 -14.13 -11.85
N SER A 413 8.70 -14.78 -13.00
CA SER A 413 7.72 -14.87 -14.10
C SER A 413 6.45 -15.66 -13.75
N THR A 414 6.40 -16.33 -12.61
CA THR A 414 5.21 -17.04 -12.09
C THR A 414 4.44 -16.22 -11.07
N GLY A 415 4.95 -15.05 -10.69
CA GLY A 415 4.39 -14.18 -9.65
C GLY A 415 4.84 -14.52 -8.24
N LYS A 416 5.78 -15.46 -8.07
CA LYS A 416 6.41 -15.70 -6.77
C LYS A 416 7.23 -14.47 -6.38
N ALA A 417 6.85 -13.90 -5.25
CA ALA A 417 7.48 -12.73 -4.67
C ALA A 417 8.82 -13.00 -3.96
N PHE A 418 9.63 -11.94 -3.89
CA PHE A 418 10.81 -11.80 -3.06
C PHE A 418 10.73 -10.44 -2.36
N GLU A 419 11.07 -10.36 -1.07
CA GLU A 419 11.09 -9.07 -0.34
C GLU A 419 12.02 -8.05 -0.99
N SER A 420 13.09 -8.52 -1.62
CA SER A 420 14.12 -7.66 -2.17
C SER A 420 15.03 -8.42 -3.14
N PRO A 421 15.47 -7.77 -4.24
CA PRO A 421 16.51 -8.30 -5.10
C PRO A 421 17.92 -8.20 -4.49
N VAL A 422 18.11 -7.43 -3.40
CA VAL A 422 19.43 -7.20 -2.79
C VAL A 422 19.58 -7.78 -1.39
N SER A 423 18.48 -7.92 -0.65
CA SER A 423 18.47 -8.41 0.72
C SER A 423 18.49 -9.94 0.73
N LYS A 424 19.46 -10.53 1.43
CA LYS A 424 19.70 -11.99 1.40
C LYS A 424 19.25 -12.66 2.69
N GLY A 425 18.78 -13.91 2.57
CA GLY A 425 18.41 -14.72 3.73
C GLY A 425 17.10 -14.31 4.41
N ILE A 426 16.27 -13.53 3.73
CA ILE A 426 14.97 -13.07 4.22
C ILE A 426 13.88 -13.94 3.59
N SER A 427 12.96 -14.43 4.42
CA SER A 427 11.73 -15.10 3.97
C SER A 427 10.75 -14.08 3.41
N THR A 428 9.90 -14.51 2.48
CA THR A 428 8.89 -13.64 1.88
C THR A 428 7.60 -13.70 2.65
N TRP A 429 7.10 -12.55 3.10
CA TRP A 429 5.88 -12.42 3.87
C TRP A 429 4.68 -12.17 2.97
N TRP A 430 3.55 -12.77 3.33
CA TRP A 430 2.30 -12.65 2.58
C TRP A 430 1.74 -11.22 2.67
N SER A 431 1.77 -10.60 3.86
CA SER A 431 1.36 -9.21 4.09
C SER A 431 2.08 -8.26 3.15
N ASP A 432 3.40 -8.35 3.15
CA ASP A 432 4.33 -7.40 2.55
C ASP A 432 4.21 -7.46 1.04
N CYS A 433 4.48 -8.64 0.50
CA CYS A 433 4.63 -8.86 -0.92
C CYS A 433 3.29 -8.98 -1.69
N TYR A 434 2.20 -9.39 -1.06
CA TYR A 434 0.92 -9.64 -1.76
C TYR A 434 -0.24 -8.76 -1.28
N GLY A 435 -0.09 -8.05 -0.17
CA GLY A 435 -1.03 -7.00 0.26
C GLY A 435 -0.43 -5.62 0.06
N GLU A 436 0.62 -5.34 0.81
CA GLU A 436 1.16 -4.00 1.03
C GLU A 436 1.90 -3.41 -0.17
N CYS A 437 2.80 -4.16 -0.79
CA CYS A 437 3.50 -3.74 -2.00
C CYS A 437 2.53 -3.44 -3.16
N PRO A 438 1.73 -4.41 -3.65
CA PRO A 438 0.90 -4.18 -4.84
C PRO A 438 -0.15 -3.09 -4.67
N ARG A 439 -0.69 -2.88 -3.47
CA ARG A 439 -1.71 -1.83 -3.26
C ARG A 439 -1.15 -0.40 -3.47
N MET A 440 0.16 -0.21 -3.40
CA MET A 440 0.81 1.08 -3.62
C MET A 440 0.84 1.51 -5.09
N PHE A 441 0.76 0.57 -6.04
CA PHE A 441 0.74 0.91 -7.47
C PHE A 441 -0.51 1.71 -7.84
N TYR A 442 -1.66 1.38 -7.26
CA TYR A 442 -2.91 2.13 -7.49
C TYR A 442 -2.84 3.56 -6.96
N GLN A 443 -2.20 3.76 -5.81
CA GLN A 443 -1.90 5.11 -5.30
C GLN A 443 -1.01 5.88 -6.29
N ALA A 444 0.01 5.22 -6.84
CA ALA A 444 0.87 5.82 -7.85
C ALA A 444 0.11 6.13 -9.14
N PHE A 445 -0.79 5.25 -9.60
CA PHE A 445 -1.64 5.49 -10.78
C PHE A 445 -2.59 6.67 -10.58
N ALA A 446 -3.09 6.89 -9.36
CA ALA A 446 -3.89 8.06 -9.04
C ALA A 446 -3.09 9.37 -9.26
N GLY A 447 -1.79 9.35 -8.99
CA GLY A 447 -0.89 10.49 -9.20
C GLY A 447 -0.35 10.61 -10.63
N VAL A 448 -0.06 9.49 -11.28
CA VAL A 448 0.54 9.41 -12.62
C VAL A 448 -0.24 8.38 -13.46
N PRO A 449 -1.39 8.75 -14.05
CA PRO A 449 -2.22 7.82 -14.82
C PRO A 449 -1.49 7.21 -16.03
N GLU A 450 -0.45 7.87 -16.53
CA GLU A 450 0.44 7.39 -17.59
C GLU A 450 1.15 6.06 -17.22
N PHE A 451 1.24 5.71 -15.93
CA PHE A 451 1.83 4.44 -15.45
C PHE A 451 0.92 3.22 -15.64
N ALA A 452 -0.38 3.41 -15.88
CA ALA A 452 -1.27 2.31 -16.27
C ALA A 452 -1.19 2.05 -17.79
N PRO A 453 -1.60 0.87 -18.28
CA PRO A 453 -1.59 0.54 -19.71
C PRO A 453 -2.35 1.57 -20.57
N PRO A 454 -1.80 1.94 -21.75
CA PRO A 454 -2.53 2.74 -22.73
C PRO A 454 -3.62 1.91 -23.40
N HIS A 455 -4.61 2.59 -23.99
CA HIS A 455 -5.69 1.97 -24.77
C HIS A 455 -6.64 1.01 -24.00
N GLU A 456 -6.53 0.95 -22.68
CA GLU A 456 -7.42 0.21 -21.80
C GLU A 456 -8.24 1.16 -20.91
N ASN A 457 -9.34 0.63 -20.36
CA ASN A 457 -10.20 1.35 -19.42
C ASN A 457 -9.98 0.79 -18.02
N HIS A 458 -9.60 1.63 -17.06
CA HIS A 458 -9.39 1.23 -15.67
C HIS A 458 -9.77 2.35 -14.71
N ILE A 459 -10.45 1.96 -13.62
CA ILE A 459 -10.49 2.72 -12.38
C ILE A 459 -9.16 2.48 -11.68
N LEU A 460 -8.30 3.50 -11.69
CA LEU A 460 -6.95 3.45 -11.17
C LEU A 460 -6.91 3.49 -9.64
N TYR A 461 -7.78 4.27 -9.02
CA TYR A 461 -7.85 4.43 -7.58
C TYR A 461 -9.19 4.98 -7.12
N SER A 462 -9.63 4.54 -5.94
CA SER A 462 -10.66 5.18 -5.12
C SER A 462 -10.31 4.96 -3.66
N GLU A 463 -10.57 5.94 -2.78
CA GLU A 463 -10.47 5.73 -1.33
C GLU A 463 -11.62 4.83 -0.83
N GLY A 464 -12.81 5.03 -1.41
CA GLY A 464 -14.03 4.33 -1.03
C GLY A 464 -14.17 2.95 -1.67
N ILE A 465 -15.26 2.26 -1.33
CA ILE A 465 -15.59 0.95 -1.89
C ILE A 465 -16.47 1.09 -3.13
N LEU A 466 -16.05 0.41 -4.20
CA LEU A 466 -16.77 0.32 -5.47
C LEU A 466 -17.27 -1.10 -5.69
N LYS A 467 -18.41 -1.23 -6.39
CA LYS A 467 -19.09 -2.51 -6.68
C LYS A 467 -19.65 -2.52 -8.09
N ASN A 468 -20.05 -3.71 -8.56
CA ASN A 468 -20.68 -3.91 -9.86
C ASN A 468 -19.92 -3.22 -11.00
N ILE A 469 -18.60 -3.44 -11.04
CA ILE A 469 -17.73 -2.78 -12.01
C ILE A 469 -17.90 -3.46 -13.36
N SER A 470 -18.16 -2.68 -14.40
CA SER A 470 -18.21 -3.13 -15.78
C SER A 470 -17.29 -2.28 -16.66
N TYR A 471 -16.55 -2.96 -17.52
CA TYR A 471 -15.73 -2.37 -18.56
C TYR A 471 -16.24 -2.86 -19.92
N ASP A 472 -16.93 -1.98 -20.63
CA ASP A 472 -17.48 -2.23 -21.95
C ASP A 472 -16.82 -1.29 -22.98
N LYS A 473 -17.02 -1.59 -24.26
CA LYS A 473 -16.53 -0.71 -25.33
C LYS A 473 -17.24 0.65 -25.26
N GLY A 474 -16.49 1.71 -24.99
CA GLY A 474 -17.02 3.08 -24.89
C GLY A 474 -17.88 3.32 -23.64
N MET A 475 -17.86 2.42 -22.65
CA MET A 475 -18.61 2.57 -21.42
C MET A 475 -17.87 1.98 -20.21
N VAL A 476 -17.88 2.71 -19.10
CA VAL A 476 -17.46 2.20 -17.79
C VAL A 476 -18.57 2.46 -16.80
N SER A 477 -18.93 1.47 -15.99
CA SER A 477 -19.93 1.64 -14.93
C SER A 477 -19.50 1.00 -13.63
N TYR A 478 -19.94 1.58 -12.51
CA TYR A 478 -19.71 1.07 -11.17
C TYR A 478 -20.71 1.67 -10.18
N VAL A 479 -20.81 1.08 -8.99
CA VAL A 479 -21.59 1.60 -7.86
C VAL A 479 -20.63 2.00 -6.75
N ALA A 480 -20.63 3.28 -6.40
CA ALA A 480 -19.86 3.78 -5.28
C ALA A 480 -20.68 3.74 -3.99
N THR A 481 -20.12 3.23 -2.89
CA THR A 481 -20.91 2.93 -1.67
C THR A 481 -20.94 4.06 -0.65
N SER A 482 -19.89 4.88 -0.58
CA SER A 482 -19.77 6.03 0.35
C SER A 482 -20.34 7.29 -0.29
N ALA A 483 -20.85 8.27 0.46
CA ALA A 483 -21.42 9.48 -0.15
C ALA A 483 -20.35 10.37 -0.81
N ASN A 484 -19.37 10.81 -0.04
CA ASN A 484 -18.21 11.57 -0.54
C ASN A 484 -17.19 10.62 -1.15
N GLY A 485 -16.57 10.98 -2.28
CA GLY A 485 -15.53 10.18 -2.90
C GLY A 485 -14.89 10.86 -4.11
N ILE A 486 -13.67 10.42 -4.40
CA ILE A 486 -12.95 10.72 -5.63
C ILE A 486 -12.55 9.41 -6.29
N GLU A 487 -12.88 9.26 -7.56
CA GLU A 487 -12.40 8.16 -8.40
C GLU A 487 -11.45 8.69 -9.46
N TYR A 488 -10.32 7.99 -9.63
CA TYR A 488 -9.30 8.27 -10.62
C TYR A 488 -9.35 7.19 -11.67
N LEU A 489 -9.44 7.56 -12.95
CA LEU A 489 -9.57 6.63 -14.05
C LEU A 489 -8.60 6.97 -15.18
N ARG A 490 -8.23 5.92 -15.94
CA ARG A 490 -7.68 6.03 -17.29
C ARG A 490 -8.66 5.37 -18.25
N LEU A 491 -9.02 6.07 -19.32
CA LEU A 491 -9.96 5.61 -20.33
C LEU A 491 -9.32 5.63 -21.72
N ALA A 492 -9.66 4.64 -22.54
CA ALA A 492 -9.29 4.56 -23.94
C ALA A 492 -10.09 5.52 -24.84
N PHE A 493 -11.19 6.08 -24.32
CA PHE A 493 -12.10 6.97 -25.04
C PHE A 493 -12.30 8.28 -24.27
N LYS A 494 -12.67 9.35 -24.99
CA LYS A 494 -13.04 10.63 -24.38
C LYS A 494 -14.48 10.52 -23.88
N PRO A 495 -14.77 10.72 -22.58
CA PRO A 495 -16.15 10.77 -22.12
C PRO A 495 -16.90 11.91 -22.81
N LYS A 496 -18.06 11.62 -23.42
CA LYS A 496 -19.05 12.65 -23.77
C LYS A 496 -20.00 12.94 -22.62
N MET A 497 -20.20 11.98 -21.72
CA MET A 497 -21.16 12.11 -20.64
C MET A 497 -20.75 11.25 -19.44
N VAL A 498 -20.96 11.80 -18.25
CA VAL A 498 -20.86 11.07 -16.98
C VAL A 498 -22.17 11.25 -16.22
N LYS A 499 -22.77 10.16 -15.75
CA LYS A 499 -23.99 10.16 -14.95
C LYS A 499 -23.71 9.67 -13.55
N LEU A 500 -24.31 10.34 -12.56
CA LEU A 500 -24.42 9.90 -11.18
C LEU A 500 -25.90 9.70 -10.84
N ASN A 501 -26.30 8.48 -10.53
CA ASN A 501 -27.71 8.09 -10.29
C ASN A 501 -28.65 8.54 -11.43
N GLY A 502 -28.24 8.30 -12.68
CA GLY A 502 -28.99 8.67 -13.87
C GLY A 502 -28.98 10.16 -14.23
N LYS A 503 -28.45 11.03 -13.36
CA LYS A 503 -28.31 12.47 -13.63
C LYS A 503 -26.93 12.77 -14.18
N GLU A 504 -26.86 13.48 -15.31
CA GLU A 504 -25.60 13.97 -15.85
C GLU A 504 -24.92 14.93 -14.86
N ILE A 505 -23.62 14.72 -14.67
CA ILE A 505 -22.72 15.64 -13.97
C ILE A 505 -21.84 16.34 -14.98
N TRP A 506 -21.32 17.52 -14.64
CA TRP A 506 -20.68 18.40 -15.63
C TRP A 506 -19.15 18.29 -15.57
N ASN A 507 -18.52 18.60 -16.71
CA ASN A 507 -17.07 18.69 -16.81
C ASN A 507 -16.59 20.01 -16.18
N ASP A 508 -15.75 19.95 -15.15
CA ASP A 508 -15.18 21.10 -14.49
C ASP A 508 -13.70 20.87 -14.15
N ASN A 509 -12.84 21.80 -14.58
CA ASN A 509 -11.42 21.79 -14.29
C ASN A 509 -11.08 22.06 -12.82
N SER A 510 -12.00 22.67 -12.07
CA SER A 510 -11.86 23.01 -10.64
C SER A 510 -12.06 21.80 -9.71
N LEU A 511 -12.70 20.73 -10.20
CA LEU A 511 -13.13 19.55 -9.42
C LEU A 511 -14.00 19.94 -8.21
N ASP A 512 -15.09 20.66 -8.49
CA ASP A 512 -16.18 20.88 -7.55
C ASP A 512 -17.00 19.61 -7.31
N SER A 513 -17.91 19.66 -6.34
CA SER A 513 -18.77 18.53 -5.96
C SER A 513 -19.70 18.09 -7.09
N ASP A 514 -19.82 16.77 -7.31
CA ASP A 514 -20.61 16.18 -8.40
C ASP A 514 -20.16 16.71 -9.78
N THR A 515 -18.84 16.69 -10.02
CA THR A 515 -18.22 17.05 -11.31
C THR A 515 -17.17 16.03 -11.71
N TYR A 516 -16.71 16.12 -12.96
CA TYR A 516 -15.55 15.36 -13.43
C TYR A 516 -14.60 16.23 -14.23
N LYS A 517 -13.32 15.85 -14.26
CA LYS A 517 -12.28 16.48 -15.06
C LYS A 517 -11.69 15.48 -16.04
N VAL A 518 -11.41 15.92 -17.26
CA VAL A 518 -10.78 15.10 -18.31
C VAL A 518 -9.48 15.74 -18.78
N LYS A 519 -8.41 14.94 -18.88
CA LYS A 519 -7.11 15.35 -19.43
C LYS A 519 -6.66 14.33 -20.49
N ASN A 520 -6.16 14.81 -21.63
CA ASN A 520 -5.48 13.95 -22.60
C ASN A 520 -4.16 13.43 -22.01
N LEU A 521 -3.84 12.16 -22.26
CA LEU A 521 -2.57 11.57 -21.83
C LEU A 521 -1.61 11.40 -22.99
N ASP A 522 -0.32 11.62 -22.69
CA ASP A 522 0.75 11.25 -23.59
C ASP A 522 0.75 9.72 -23.76
N GLY A 523 0.94 9.23 -25.00
CA GLY A 523 0.78 7.80 -25.31
C GLY A 523 -0.68 7.35 -25.48
N GLY A 524 -1.65 8.26 -25.42
CA GLY A 524 -3.04 8.01 -25.78
C GLY A 524 -3.97 7.69 -24.60
N GLY A 525 -5.26 7.92 -24.84
CA GLY A 525 -6.31 7.84 -23.83
C GLY A 525 -6.48 9.11 -23.02
N TYR A 526 -7.24 9.00 -21.93
CA TYR A 526 -7.71 10.11 -21.13
C TYR A 526 -7.61 9.78 -19.64
N SER A 527 -7.08 10.71 -18.85
CA SER A 527 -7.26 10.72 -17.41
C SER A 527 -8.62 11.33 -17.11
N VAL A 528 -9.39 10.67 -16.25
CA VAL A 528 -10.67 11.18 -15.74
C VAL A 528 -10.65 11.14 -14.22
N ILE A 529 -10.98 12.26 -13.60
CA ILE A 529 -11.15 12.35 -12.14
C ILE A 529 -12.60 12.71 -11.88
N ILE A 530 -13.31 11.89 -11.13
CA ILE A 530 -14.72 12.12 -10.76
C ILE A 530 -14.76 12.43 -9.27
N LYS A 531 -15.38 13.56 -8.91
CA LYS A 531 -15.63 13.94 -7.51
C LYS A 531 -17.13 13.96 -7.25
N ARG A 532 -17.55 13.28 -6.19
CA ARG A 532 -18.96 13.05 -5.88
C ARG A 532 -19.26 13.28 -4.40
N LEU A 533 -20.46 13.77 -4.11
CA LEU A 533 -21.02 13.89 -2.76
C LEU A 533 -22.18 12.92 -2.51
N LYS A 534 -22.52 12.10 -3.50
CA LYS A 534 -23.57 11.09 -3.39
C LYS A 534 -23.01 9.73 -3.76
N LYS A 535 -23.43 8.73 -3.00
CA LYS A 535 -23.25 7.31 -3.34
C LYS A 535 -24.18 6.92 -4.48
N GLY A 536 -23.87 5.83 -5.14
CA GLY A 536 -24.74 5.22 -6.14
C GLY A 536 -24.03 4.93 -7.46
N GLU A 537 -24.84 4.74 -8.50
CA GLU A 537 -24.36 4.29 -9.80
C GLU A 537 -23.69 5.44 -10.55
N VAL A 538 -22.48 5.16 -11.05
CA VAL A 538 -21.74 6.01 -11.98
C VAL A 538 -21.68 5.30 -13.31
N ILE A 539 -22.02 6.03 -14.38
CA ILE A 539 -21.91 5.56 -15.76
C ILE A 539 -21.16 6.61 -16.57
N ILE A 540 -20.10 6.18 -17.25
CA ILE A 540 -19.26 7.00 -18.12
C ILE A 540 -19.45 6.47 -19.54
N VAL A 541 -19.83 7.32 -20.49
CA VAL A 541 -20.07 6.91 -21.89
C VAL A 541 -19.35 7.81 -22.89
N GLU A 542 -18.91 7.19 -23.98
CA GLU A 542 -18.40 7.85 -25.18
C GLU A 542 -19.45 8.66 -25.92
#